data_AF-A0A9Q9DD68-F1
#
_entry.id   AF-A0A9Q9DD68-F1
#
_cell.length_a   1.000
_cell.length_b   1.000
_cell.length_c   1.000
_cell.angle_alpha   90.00
_cell.angle_beta   90.00
_cell.angle_gamma   90.00
#
_symmetry.space_group_name_H-M   'P 1'
#
loop_
_entity.id
_entity.type
_entity.pdbx_description
1 polymer ?
#
loop_
_entity_poly.entity_id
_entity_poly.type
_entity_poly.pdbx_seq_one_letter_code
_entity_poly.pdbx_strand_id
1 'polypeptide(L)'
;MSGDNSPIVSEEEIALYDAIERAIANVRAALVEIDRAWVRITAERPNPTAAAFGALDRADEMLTVARADLARARASLMAYPRTRPLQ
;
A
#
# COMPACT_ATOMS: atom_id res chain seq x y z
N MET A 1 12.72 -31.60 -27.10
CA MET A 1 13.32 -30.78 -26.03
C MET A 1 12.45 -29.56 -25.87
N SER A 2 11.51 -29.59 -24.92
CA SER A 2 10.67 -28.45 -24.63
C SER A 2 11.49 -27.48 -23.80
N GLY A 3 12.01 -26.43 -24.44
CA GLY A 3 12.67 -25.34 -23.75
C GLY A 3 11.65 -24.71 -22.79
N ASP A 4 11.96 -24.77 -21.51
CA ASP A 4 11.24 -24.08 -20.46
C ASP A 4 11.33 -22.57 -20.73
N ASN A 5 10.36 -22.05 -21.50
CA ASN A 5 10.19 -20.63 -21.79
C ASN A 5 9.59 -19.92 -20.57
N SER A 6 10.22 -20.08 -19.41
CA SER A 6 9.96 -19.24 -18.27
C SER A 6 10.53 -17.84 -18.59
N PRO A 7 9.71 -16.77 -18.63
CA PRO A 7 10.22 -15.44 -18.91
C PRO A 7 11.21 -15.07 -17.80
N ILE A 8 12.42 -14.67 -18.18
CA ILE A 8 13.41 -14.12 -17.26
C ILE A 8 12.88 -12.74 -16.83
N VAL A 9 12.19 -12.69 -15.69
CA VAL A 9 11.75 -11.45 -15.05
C VAL A 9 13.00 -10.72 -14.55
N SER A 10 13.17 -9.44 -14.89
CA SER A 10 14.34 -8.68 -14.45
C SER A 10 14.26 -8.38 -12.94
N GLU A 11 15.40 -8.22 -12.26
CA GLU A 11 15.43 -7.82 -10.85
C GLU A 11 14.68 -6.49 -10.61
N GLU A 12 14.72 -5.59 -11.59
CA GLU A 12 13.98 -4.32 -11.58
C GLU A 12 12.46 -4.52 -11.64
N GLU A 13 12.00 -5.50 -12.42
CA GLU A 13 10.59 -5.86 -12.51
C GLU A 13 10.08 -6.47 -11.20
N ILE A 14 10.87 -7.37 -10.58
CA ILE A 14 10.57 -7.95 -9.27
C ILE A 14 10.46 -6.83 -8.22
N ALA A 15 11.46 -5.96 -8.14
CA ALA A 15 11.48 -4.85 -7.18
C ALA A 15 10.30 -3.88 -7.36
N LEU A 16 9.87 -3.65 -8.60
CA LEU A 16 8.68 -2.85 -8.90
C LEU A 16 7.41 -3.50 -8.38
N TYR A 17 7.19 -4.79 -8.65
CA TYR A 17 6.00 -5.49 -8.17
C TYR A 17 5.98 -5.62 -6.65
N ASP A 18 7.12 -5.89 -6.02
CA ASP A 18 7.25 -5.91 -4.55
C ASP A 18 6.91 -4.54 -3.95
N ALA A 19 7.35 -3.45 -4.57
CA ALA A 19 7.02 -2.10 -4.13
C ALA A 19 5.51 -1.80 -4.25
N ILE A 20 4.87 -2.27 -5.33
CA ILE A 20 3.42 -2.16 -5.52
C ILE A 20 2.68 -2.98 -4.46
N GLU A 21 3.07 -4.23 -4.23
CA GLU A 21 2.47 -5.10 -3.22
C GLU A 21 2.56 -4.46 -1.83
N ARG A 22 3.76 -3.98 -1.47
CA ARG A 22 3.99 -3.31 -0.18
C ARG A 22 3.14 -2.05 -0.04
N ALA A 23 3.02 -1.23 -1.07
CA ALA A 23 2.18 -0.04 -1.04
C ALA A 23 0.70 -0.39 -0.81
N ILE A 24 0.20 -1.43 -1.48
CA ILE A 24 -1.19 -1.92 -1.29
C ILE A 24 -1.38 -2.47 0.14
N ALA A 25 -0.41 -3.23 0.66
CA ALA A 25 -0.45 -3.75 2.02
C ALA A 25 -0.50 -2.61 3.06
N ASN A 26 0.30 -1.55 2.85
CA ASN A 26 0.29 -0.37 3.72
C ASN A 26 -1.07 0.35 3.69
N VAL A 27 -1.70 0.49 2.51
CA VAL A 27 -3.05 1.09 2.42
C VAL A 27 -4.07 0.25 3.18
N ARG A 28 -4.04 -1.08 3.02
CA ARG A 28 -4.94 -1.98 3.76
C ARG A 28 -4.73 -1.89 5.26
N ALA A 29 -3.49 -1.80 5.73
CA ALA A 29 -3.17 -1.62 7.14
C ALA A 29 -3.72 -0.30 7.70
N ALA A 30 -3.58 0.80 6.94
CA ALA A 30 -4.15 2.09 7.33
C ALA A 30 -5.69 2.06 7.44
N LEU A 31 -6.37 1.41 6.50
CA LEU A 31 -7.83 1.24 6.55
C LEU A 31 -8.27 0.45 7.79
N VAL A 32 -7.55 -0.60 8.16
CA VAL A 32 -7.81 -1.36 9.39
C VAL A 32 -7.64 -0.50 10.64
N GLU A 33 -6.65 0.40 10.67
CA GLU A 33 -6.49 1.33 11.80
C GLU A 33 -7.60 2.39 11.85
N ILE A 34 -8.13 2.83 10.71
CA ILE A 34 -9.30 3.72 10.66
C ILE A 34 -10.52 3.02 11.29
N ASP A 35 -10.77 1.76 10.92
CA ASP A 35 -11.86 0.98 11.51
C ASP A 35 -11.67 0.79 13.02
N ARG A 36 -10.43 0.53 13.48
CA ARG A 36 -10.10 0.42 14.90
C ARG A 36 -10.29 1.74 15.66
N ALA A 37 -9.94 2.87 15.05
CA ALA A 37 -10.16 4.19 15.63
C ALA A 37 -11.67 4.46 15.77
N TRP A 38 -12.46 4.12 14.75
CA TRP A 38 -13.92 4.26 14.77
C TRP A 38 -14.57 3.44 15.90
N VAL A 39 -14.14 2.19 16.09
CA VAL A 39 -14.62 1.35 17.19
C VAL A 39 -14.35 2.00 18.56
N ARG A 40 -13.16 2.58 18.76
CA ARG A 40 -12.84 3.30 20.01
C ARG A 40 -13.71 4.53 20.22
N ILE A 41 -13.81 5.39 19.20
CA ILE A 41 -14.63 6.61 19.26
C ILE A 41 -16.08 6.27 19.60
N THR A 42 -16.63 5.23 18.96
CA THR A 42 -18.04 4.85 19.18
C THR A 42 -18.29 4.18 20.52
N ALA A 43 -17.31 3.48 21.07
CA ALA A 43 -17.37 2.89 22.41
C ALA A 43 -17.35 3.96 23.52
N GLU A 44 -16.74 5.11 23.27
CA GLU A 44 -16.59 6.21 24.25
C GLU A 44 -17.68 7.29 24.15
N ARG A 45 -18.78 7.00 23.42
CA ARG A 45 -19.89 7.95 23.29
C ARG A 45 -20.55 8.27 24.64
N PRO A 46 -21.02 9.53 24.86
CA PRO A 46 -21.03 10.64 23.90
C PRO A 46 -19.75 11.46 23.84
N ASN A 47 -18.78 11.22 24.74
CA ASN A 47 -17.60 12.08 24.93
C ASN A 47 -16.30 11.28 24.76
N PRO A 48 -15.85 11.05 23.51
CA PRO A 48 -14.59 10.39 23.24
C PRO A 48 -13.40 11.12 23.87
N THR A 49 -12.43 10.35 24.34
CA THR A 49 -11.21 10.85 24.97
C THR A 49 -10.19 11.32 23.93
N ALA A 50 -9.18 12.08 24.38
CA ALA A 50 -8.02 12.43 23.56
C ALA A 50 -7.29 11.20 23.00
N ALA A 51 -7.33 10.06 23.70
CA ALA A 51 -6.73 8.82 23.22
C ALA A 51 -7.50 8.23 22.02
N ALA A 52 -8.83 8.34 21.99
CA ALA A 52 -9.63 7.94 20.85
C ALA A 52 -9.36 8.82 19.63
N PHE A 53 -9.24 10.13 19.81
CA PHE A 53 -8.83 11.04 18.74
C PHE A 53 -7.40 10.76 18.25
N GLY A 54 -6.44 10.56 19.16
CA GLY A 54 -5.07 10.19 18.78
C GLY A 54 -4.96 8.81 18.10
N ALA A 55 -5.96 7.94 18.21
CA ALA A 55 -6.04 6.73 17.39
C ALA A 55 -6.44 7.05 15.95
N LEU A 56 -7.34 8.01 15.74
CA LEU A 56 -7.74 8.47 14.41
C LEU A 56 -6.59 9.23 13.72
N ASP A 57 -5.89 10.10 14.45
CA ASP A 57 -4.74 10.84 13.92
C ASP A 57 -3.65 9.90 13.41
N ARG A 58 -3.31 8.86 14.20
CA ARG A 58 -2.34 7.84 13.78
C ARG A 58 -2.80 7.06 12.55
N ALA A 59 -4.10 6.77 12.45
CA ALA A 59 -4.64 6.09 11.29
C ALA A 59 -4.53 6.97 10.02
N ASP A 60 -4.74 8.28 10.15
CA ASP A 60 -4.57 9.25 9.06
C ASP A 60 -3.10 9.42 8.65
N GLU A 61 -2.17 9.47 9.61
CA GLU A 61 -0.73 9.48 9.35
C GLU A 61 -0.31 8.24 8.53
N MET A 62 -0.77 7.06 8.95
CA MET A 62 -0.53 5.81 8.23
C MET A 62 -1.10 5.84 6.81
N LEU A 63 -2.33 6.36 6.65
CA LEU A 63 -2.95 6.49 5.33
C LEU A 63 -2.17 7.45 4.45
N THR A 64 -1.68 8.56 5.00
CA THR A 64 -0.88 9.56 4.27
C THR A 64 0.41 8.93 3.74
N VAL A 65 1.14 8.19 4.59
CA VAL A 65 2.36 7.47 4.17
C VAL A 65 2.04 6.42 3.10
N ALA A 66 1.00 5.62 3.32
CA ALA A 66 0.59 4.58 2.37
C ALA A 66 0.18 5.15 1.00
N ARG A 67 -0.50 6.31 0.98
CA ARG A 67 -0.84 7.02 -0.26
C ARG A 67 0.40 7.54 -0.98
N ALA A 68 1.40 8.02 -0.25
CA ALA A 68 2.66 8.46 -0.83
C ALA A 68 3.45 7.28 -1.42
N ASP A 69 3.49 6.13 -0.73
CA ASP A 69 4.06 4.88 -1.25
C ASP A 69 3.38 4.45 -2.54
N LEU A 70 2.04 4.44 -2.56
CA LEU A 70 1.27 4.07 -3.74
C LEU A 70 1.50 5.03 -4.91
N ALA A 71 1.60 6.34 -4.64
CA ALA A 71 1.92 7.33 -5.66
C ALA A 71 3.32 7.09 -6.27
N ARG A 72 4.32 6.76 -5.43
CA ARG A 72 5.66 6.38 -5.88
C ARG A 72 5.63 5.10 -6.73
N ALA A 73 4.98 4.04 -6.25
CA ALA A 73 4.87 2.79 -6.97
C ALA A 73 4.18 2.97 -8.34
N ARG A 74 3.13 3.80 -8.39
CA ARG A 74 2.45 4.16 -9.63
C ARG A 74 3.36 4.93 -10.60
N ALA A 75 4.16 5.88 -10.09
CA ALA A 75 5.12 6.62 -10.90
C ALA A 75 6.20 5.69 -11.48
N SER A 76 6.74 4.79 -10.66
CA SER A 76 7.69 3.76 -11.10
C SER A 76 7.08 2.85 -12.17
N LEU A 77 5.83 2.42 -12.00
CA LEU A 77 5.13 1.61 -12.99
C LEU A 77 4.91 2.34 -14.32
N MET A 78 4.64 3.65 -14.28
CA MET A 78 4.51 4.45 -15.51
C MET A 78 5.85 4.67 -16.23
N ALA A 79 6.94 4.77 -15.46
CA ALA A 79 8.29 4.93 -15.98
C ALA A 79 8.90 3.60 -16.46
N TYR A 80 8.43 2.47 -15.92
CA TYR A 80 8.88 1.14 -16.30
C TYR A 80 8.60 0.92 -17.80
N PRO A 81 9.65 0.73 -18.64
CA PRO A 81 9.46 0.53 -20.06
C PRO A 81 8.51 -0.65 -20.30
N ARG A 82 7.57 -0.50 -21.24
CA ARG A 82 6.85 -1.65 -21.79
C ARG A 82 7.80 -2.46 -22.68
N THR A 83 8.87 -3.02 -22.12
CA THR A 83 9.73 -3.98 -22.83
C THR A 83 9.05 -5.33 -22.88
N ARG A 84 8.06 -5.45 -23.76
CA ARG A 84 7.87 -6.67 -24.56
C ARG A 84 8.03 -6.29 -26.03
N PRO A 85 9.24 -6.38 -26.59
CA PRO A 85 9.31 -6.89 -27.94
C PRO A 85 8.83 -8.35 -27.86
N LEU A 86 7.62 -8.60 -28.34
CA LEU A 86 7.27 -9.91 -28.86
C LEU A 86 8.22 -10.15 -30.05
N GLN A 87 9.29 -10.91 -29.82
CA GLN A 87 10.07 -11.55 -30.89
C GLN A 87 10.32 -13.00 -30.49
#